data_AF-A0A969THT1-F1
#
_entry.id   AF-A0A969THT1-F1
#
_cell.length_a   1.000
_cell.length_b   1.000
_cell.length_c   1.000
_cell.angle_alpha   90.00
_cell.angle_beta   90.00
_cell.angle_gamma   90.00
#
_symmetry.space_group_name_H-M   'P 1'
#
loop_
_entity.id
_entity.type
_entity.pdbx_description
1 polymer ?
#
loop_
_entity_poly.entity_id
_entity_poly.type
_entity_poly.pdbx_seq_one_letter_code
_entity_poly.pdbx_strand_id
1 'polypeptide(L)'
;MRVKTNSGTYLLILQMEPPCHQIRIGQLGTYDLEAGFYLYVGSAFGPGGLDARLNHHRQRNKARPHWHIDYLRPHCQLVAIWTVACEQRLETIWCDALMYMPTISIPIPGFGASDSDKPSHLFYSDSMPSIRLMSHIFFSTNVMHDPAIDRLVIDILPGEPDRAC
;
A
#
# COMPACT_ATOMS: atom_id res chain seq x y z
N MET A 1 -6.66 -18.44 25.56
CA MET A 1 -6.04 -17.10 25.50
C MET A 1 -5.74 -16.81 24.03
N ARG A 2 -6.56 -16.00 23.33
CA ARG A 2 -6.24 -15.57 21.96
C ARG A 2 -5.02 -14.66 22.07
N VAL A 3 -3.91 -15.03 21.43
CA VAL A 3 -2.81 -14.09 21.20
C VAL A 3 -3.44 -12.89 20.47
N LYS A 4 -3.32 -11.67 21.02
CA LYS A 4 -3.67 -10.45 20.29
C LYS A 4 -2.83 -10.45 19.02
N THR A 5 -3.42 -10.83 17.91
CA THR A 5 -2.77 -10.69 16.61
C THR A 5 -2.69 -9.20 16.34
N ASN A 6 -1.49 -8.67 16.11
CA ASN A 6 -1.24 -7.30 15.68
C ASN A 6 -1.79 -7.09 14.26
N SER A 7 -3.10 -7.26 14.07
CA SER A 7 -3.78 -7.18 12.78
C SER A 7 -4.12 -5.73 12.46
N GLY A 8 -4.36 -5.45 11.18
CA GLY A 8 -4.81 -4.12 10.78
C GLY A 8 -4.66 -3.85 9.30
N THR A 9 -4.72 -2.57 8.96
CA THR A 9 -4.62 -2.04 7.60
C THR A 9 -3.33 -1.23 7.46
N TYR A 10 -2.71 -1.29 6.28
CA TYR A 10 -1.52 -0.54 5.94
C TYR A 10 -1.63 0.11 4.56
N LEU A 11 -0.86 1.19 4.39
CA LEU A 11 -0.61 1.85 3.11
C LEU A 11 0.91 1.86 2.91
N LEU A 12 1.36 1.23 1.83
CA LEU A 12 2.75 1.36 1.39
C LEU A 12 2.84 2.57 0.46
N ILE A 13 3.85 3.42 0.67
CA ILE A 13 4.21 4.48 -0.26
C ILE A 13 5.52 4.08 -0.92
N LEU A 14 5.45 3.89 -2.23
CA LEU A 14 6.52 3.41 -3.08
C LEU A 14 6.90 4.53 -4.06
N GLN A 15 8.17 4.84 -4.19
CA GLN A 15 8.66 5.79 -5.20
C GLN A 15 9.25 5.02 -6.38
N MET A 16 8.83 5.39 -7.59
CA MET A 16 9.44 4.96 -8.83
C MET A 16 10.18 6.14 -9.44
N GLU A 17 11.49 6.00 -9.64
CA GLU A 17 12.32 6.96 -10.33
C GLU A 17 13.56 6.20 -10.85
N PRO A 18 13.85 6.18 -12.17
CA PRO A 18 13.08 6.75 -13.31
C PRO A 18 11.77 5.99 -13.62
N PRO A 19 10.94 6.44 -14.59
CA PRO A 19 9.82 5.62 -15.10
C PRO A 19 10.33 4.26 -15.60
N CYS A 20 9.46 3.25 -15.57
CA CYS A 20 9.80 1.88 -15.93
C CYS A 20 8.84 1.35 -16.99
N HIS A 21 9.39 0.74 -18.04
CA HIS A 21 8.61 0.16 -19.14
C HIS A 21 8.58 -1.36 -19.05
N GLN A 22 7.52 -1.96 -19.59
CA GLN A 22 7.35 -3.40 -19.73
C GLN A 22 7.44 -4.19 -18.42
N ILE A 23 6.92 -3.62 -17.32
CA ILE A 23 6.83 -4.32 -16.04
C ILE A 23 5.71 -5.36 -16.12
N ARG A 24 6.06 -6.64 -15.94
CA ARG A 24 5.09 -7.74 -15.85
C ARG A 24 4.54 -7.87 -14.43
N ILE A 25 3.24 -7.65 -14.27
CA ILE A 25 2.50 -7.79 -13.02
C ILE A 25 1.68 -9.07 -13.05
N GLY A 26 2.31 -10.20 -12.70
CA GLY A 26 1.62 -11.50 -12.57
C GLY A 26 0.72 -11.83 -13.76
N GLN A 27 -0.58 -12.04 -13.48
CA GLN A 27 -1.62 -12.33 -14.47
C GLN A 27 -2.33 -11.07 -15.00
N LEU A 28 -2.07 -9.89 -14.44
CA LEU A 28 -2.65 -8.63 -14.92
C LEU A 28 -2.02 -8.17 -16.24
N GLY A 29 -0.84 -8.67 -16.58
CA GLY A 29 -0.16 -8.41 -17.84
C GLY A 29 1.06 -7.51 -17.67
N THR A 30 1.34 -6.71 -18.69
CA THR A 30 2.54 -5.88 -18.79
C THR A 30 2.14 -4.41 -18.88
N TYR A 31 2.82 -3.56 -18.11
CA TYR A 31 2.49 -2.14 -17.99
C TYR A 31 3.74 -1.26 -18.13
N ASP A 32 3.54 -0.08 -18.70
CA ASP A 32 4.49 1.02 -18.62
C ASP A 32 4.03 1.95 -17.48
N LEU A 33 4.95 2.31 -16.59
CA LEU A 33 4.68 2.99 -15.33
C LEU A 33 5.54 4.26 -15.23
N GLU A 34 4.89 5.37 -14.91
CA GLU A 34 5.52 6.68 -14.80
C GLU A 34 6.35 6.84 -13.52
N ALA A 35 7.29 7.77 -13.53
CA ALA A 35 7.96 8.19 -12.30
C ALA A 35 6.95 8.89 -11.37
N GLY A 36 7.05 8.63 -10.07
CA GLY A 36 6.15 9.18 -9.07
C GLY A 36 5.94 8.24 -7.90
N PHE A 37 4.78 8.37 -7.25
CA PHE A 37 4.45 7.68 -6.02
C PHE A 37 3.29 6.71 -6.22
N TYR A 38 3.52 5.47 -5.83
CA TYR A 38 2.58 4.38 -5.87
C TYR A 38 2.10 4.08 -4.44
N LEU A 39 0.79 4.18 -4.22
CA LEU A 39 0.17 3.96 -2.93
C LEU A 39 -0.56 2.61 -2.98
N TYR A 40 -0.10 1.65 -2.17
CA TYR A 40 -0.71 0.32 -2.11
C TYR A 40 -1.40 0.09 -0.77
N VAL A 41 -2.73 -0.09 -0.80
CA VAL A 41 -3.57 -0.37 0.36
C VAL A 41 -3.65 -1.87 0.58
N GLY A 42 -3.35 -2.34 1.79
CA GLY A 42 -3.44 -3.75 2.14
C GLY A 42 -3.86 -3.99 3.59
N SER A 43 -4.22 -5.24 3.93
CA SER A 43 -4.46 -5.66 5.30
C SER A 43 -3.71 -6.91 5.72
N ALA A 44 -3.56 -7.08 7.04
CA ALA A 44 -2.78 -8.14 7.65
C ALA A 44 -3.57 -8.86 8.76
N PHE A 45 -4.62 -9.58 8.36
CA PHE A 45 -5.47 -10.37 9.28
C PHE A 45 -5.10 -11.86 9.37
N GLY A 46 -4.06 -12.27 8.64
CA GLY A 46 -3.57 -13.64 8.64
C GLY A 46 -2.57 -13.92 9.78
N PRO A 47 -1.99 -15.14 9.81
CA PRO A 47 -0.95 -15.50 10.77
C PRO A 47 0.20 -14.50 10.77
N GLY A 48 0.62 -14.06 11.97
CA GLY A 48 1.72 -13.11 12.15
C GLY A 48 1.36 -11.63 11.98
N GLY A 49 0.13 -11.30 11.56
CA GLY A 49 -0.39 -9.92 11.54
C GLY A 49 0.42 -8.94 10.70
N LEU A 50 0.36 -7.66 11.07
CA LEU A 50 1.08 -6.55 10.47
C LEU A 50 2.59 -6.81 10.44
N ASP A 51 3.19 -7.28 11.52
CA ASP A 51 4.64 -7.50 11.58
C ASP A 51 5.12 -8.46 10.48
N ALA A 52 4.46 -9.61 10.33
CA ALA A 52 4.80 -10.57 9.28
C ALA A 52 4.56 -9.99 7.88
N ARG A 53 3.43 -9.30 7.66
CA ARG A 53 3.08 -8.75 6.35
C ARG A 53 4.01 -7.60 5.92
N LEU A 54 4.34 -6.71 6.85
CA LEU A 54 5.21 -5.57 6.59
C LEU A 54 6.67 -6.02 6.40
N ASN A 55 7.14 -7.01 7.18
CA ASN A 55 8.46 -7.60 6.96
C ASN A 55 8.57 -8.27 5.60
N HIS A 56 7.49 -8.89 5.11
CA HIS A 56 7.42 -9.33 3.73
C HIS A 56 7.57 -8.15 2.77
N HIS A 57 6.77 -7.08 2.88
CA HIS A 57 6.82 -5.96 1.93
C HIS A 57 8.13 -5.15 1.95
N ARG A 58 8.84 -5.14 3.09
CA ARG A 58 10.19 -4.56 3.19
C ARG A 58 11.23 -5.31 2.36
N GLN A 59 11.03 -6.60 2.11
CA GLN A 59 11.91 -7.33 1.20
C GLN A 59 11.58 -6.95 -0.24
N ARG A 60 12.50 -6.23 -0.88
CA ARG A 60 12.33 -5.73 -2.25
C ARG A 60 12.13 -6.82 -3.29
N ASN A 61 12.89 -7.91 -3.21
CA ASN A 61 12.87 -9.00 -4.18
C ASN A 61 12.26 -10.25 -3.58
N LYS A 62 11.43 -10.94 -4.38
CA LYS A 62 10.82 -12.22 -4.01
C LYS A 62 11.28 -13.28 -4.98
N ALA A 63 11.84 -14.37 -4.44
CA ALA A 63 12.17 -15.55 -5.26
C ALA A 63 10.92 -16.13 -5.93
N ARG A 64 9.77 -16.02 -5.26
CA ARG A 64 8.46 -16.46 -5.75
C ARG A 64 7.41 -15.39 -5.40
N PRO A 65 7.20 -14.41 -6.30
CA PRO A 65 6.15 -13.40 -6.11
C PRO A 65 4.78 -14.06 -5.94
N HIS A 66 4.01 -13.61 -4.96
CA HIS A 66 2.68 -14.14 -4.67
C HIS A 66 1.58 -13.08 -4.83
N TRP A 67 1.81 -11.87 -4.33
CA TRP A 67 0.90 -10.74 -4.48
C TRP A 67 1.32 -9.84 -5.63
N HIS A 68 0.37 -9.11 -6.24
CA HIS A 68 0.70 -8.18 -7.33
C HIS A 68 1.79 -7.17 -6.93
N ILE A 69 1.79 -6.72 -5.67
CA ILE A 69 2.81 -5.83 -5.11
C ILE A 69 4.22 -6.44 -5.12
N ASP A 70 4.35 -7.77 -5.04
CA ASP A 70 5.65 -8.46 -5.10
C ASP A 70 6.32 -8.31 -6.47
N TYR A 71 5.51 -8.14 -7.54
CA TYR A 71 6.02 -7.88 -8.89
C TYR A 71 6.42 -6.41 -9.08
N LEU A 72 5.74 -5.48 -8.40
CA LEU A 72 6.05 -4.05 -8.48
C LEU A 72 7.24 -3.67 -7.60
N ARG A 73 7.39 -4.30 -6.42
CA ARG A 73 8.41 -3.96 -5.42
C ARG A 73 9.84 -3.84 -5.97
N PRO A 74 10.34 -4.70 -6.87
CA PRO A 74 11.68 -4.56 -7.43
C PRO A 74 11.94 -3.21 -8.11
N HIS A 75 10.91 -2.61 -8.70
CA HIS A 75 10.97 -1.38 -9.50
C HIS A 75 10.74 -0.10 -8.70
N CYS A 76 10.53 -0.20 -7.39
CA CYS A 76 10.25 0.96 -6.54
C CYS A 76 11.09 0.92 -5.27
N GLN A 77 11.39 2.10 -4.73
CA GLN A 77 11.88 2.26 -3.37
C GLN A 77 10.68 2.33 -2.42
N LEU A 78 10.71 1.62 -1.29
CA LEU A 78 9.70 1.78 -0.25
C LEU A 78 10.09 2.95 0.65
N VAL A 79 9.37 4.07 0.56
CA VAL A 79 9.75 5.32 1.23
C VAL A 79 8.99 5.54 2.53
N ALA A 80 7.76 5.03 2.64
CA ALA A 80 7.00 5.09 3.88
C ALA A 80 5.99 3.96 4.00
N ILE A 81 5.63 3.65 5.24
CA ILE A 81 4.55 2.72 5.58
C ILE A 81 3.65 3.43 6.59
N TRP A 82 2.36 3.52 6.28
CA TRP A 82 1.35 3.97 7.24
C TRP A 82 0.56 2.77 7.71
N THR A 83 0.35 2.65 9.01
CA THR A 83 -0.30 1.47 9.59
C THR A 83 -1.29 1.87 10.67
N VAL A 84 -2.38 1.12 10.75
CA VAL A 84 -3.36 1.21 11.83
C VAL A 84 -3.61 -0.21 12.31
N ALA A 85 -3.21 -0.50 13.54
CA ALA A 85 -3.53 -1.76 14.19
C ALA A 85 -4.98 -1.72 14.71
N CYS A 86 -5.80 -2.65 14.23
CA CYS A 86 -7.20 -2.76 14.59
C CYS A 86 -7.77 -4.12 14.15
N GLU A 87 -8.87 -4.53 14.79
CA GLU A 87 -9.60 -5.75 14.41
C GLU A 87 -10.56 -5.53 13.22
N GLN A 88 -10.75 -4.28 12.80
CA GLN A 88 -11.63 -3.91 11.69
C GLN A 88 -10.85 -3.84 10.37
N ARG A 89 -11.43 -4.39 9.29
CA ARG A 89 -10.85 -4.25 7.95
C ARG A 89 -11.17 -2.88 7.37
N LEU A 90 -10.15 -2.02 7.28
CA LEU A 90 -10.31 -0.64 6.78
C LEU A 90 -9.89 -0.48 5.30
N GLU A 91 -9.44 -1.54 4.61
CA GLU A 91 -8.95 -1.46 3.22
C GLU A 91 -9.94 -0.81 2.27
N THR A 92 -11.19 -1.28 2.26
CA THR A 92 -12.28 -0.74 1.44
C THR A 92 -12.41 0.77 1.64
N ILE A 93 -12.39 1.23 2.89
CA ILE A 93 -12.60 2.63 3.22
C ILE A 93 -11.38 3.48 2.80
N TRP A 94 -10.16 2.95 2.95
CA TRP A 94 -8.94 3.64 2.51
C TRP A 94 -8.87 3.73 0.98
N CYS A 95 -9.26 2.66 0.27
CA CYS A 95 -9.38 2.68 -1.19
C CYS A 95 -10.41 3.71 -1.66
N ASP A 96 -11.58 3.79 -1.02
CA ASP A 96 -12.61 4.79 -1.36
C ASP A 96 -12.09 6.20 -1.12
N ALA A 97 -11.46 6.45 0.04
CA ALA A 97 -10.89 7.75 0.36
C ALA A 97 -9.87 8.21 -0.69
N LEU A 98 -8.99 7.31 -1.16
CA LEU A 98 -8.01 7.61 -2.21
C LEU A 98 -8.66 7.85 -3.57
N MET A 99 -9.68 7.06 -3.93
CA MET A 99 -10.36 7.15 -5.23
C MET A 99 -11.07 8.49 -5.45
N TYR A 100 -11.56 9.13 -4.39
CA TYR A 100 -12.23 10.43 -4.48
C TYR A 100 -11.25 11.62 -4.48
N MET A 101 -9.94 11.40 -4.44
CA MET A 101 -8.95 12.49 -4.43
C MET A 101 -8.59 12.93 -5.85
N PRO A 102 -8.65 14.24 -6.17
CA PRO A 102 -8.38 14.73 -7.52
C PRO A 102 -6.97 14.46 -8.06
N THR A 103 -5.98 14.32 -7.18
CA THR A 103 -4.57 14.13 -7.54
C THR A 103 -4.14 12.66 -7.54
N ILE A 104 -5.10 11.74 -7.38
CA ILE A 104 -4.86 10.30 -7.30
C ILE A 104 -5.55 9.62 -8.47
N SER A 105 -4.84 8.69 -9.12
CA SER A 105 -5.38 7.86 -10.19
C SER A 105 -5.14 6.37 -9.95
N ILE A 106 -5.77 5.51 -10.74
CA ILE A 106 -5.53 4.06 -10.73
C ILE A 106 -4.59 3.73 -11.90
N PRO A 107 -3.31 3.39 -11.65
CA PRO A 107 -2.37 3.07 -12.71
C PRO A 107 -2.61 1.68 -13.30
N ILE A 108 -3.10 0.73 -12.49
CA ILE A 108 -3.34 -0.66 -12.88
C ILE A 108 -4.70 -1.12 -12.36
N PRO A 109 -5.72 -1.28 -13.22
CA PRO A 109 -6.99 -1.88 -12.84
C PRO A 109 -6.83 -3.33 -12.36
N GLY A 110 -7.59 -3.71 -11.33
CA GLY A 110 -7.57 -5.05 -10.73
C GLY A 110 -6.38 -5.33 -9.80
N PHE A 111 -5.46 -4.38 -9.62
CA PHE A 111 -4.27 -4.60 -8.81
C PHE A 111 -4.62 -4.86 -7.35
N GLY A 112 -4.32 -6.06 -6.88
CA GLY A 112 -4.59 -6.48 -5.50
C GLY A 112 -6.08 -6.60 -5.16
N ALA A 113 -6.96 -6.62 -6.15
CA ALA A 113 -8.41 -6.63 -5.95
C ALA A 113 -9.05 -8.02 -6.18
N SER A 114 -8.28 -9.10 -6.11
CA SER A 114 -8.78 -10.45 -6.43
C SER A 114 -9.88 -10.94 -5.48
N ASP A 115 -9.90 -10.45 -4.25
CA ASP A 115 -10.87 -10.74 -3.20
C ASP A 115 -11.62 -9.48 -2.71
N SER A 116 -11.63 -8.41 -3.54
CA SER A 116 -12.17 -7.10 -3.20
C SER A 116 -13.16 -6.62 -4.28
N ASP A 117 -14.14 -5.84 -3.89
CA ASP A 117 -15.06 -5.15 -4.80
C ASP A 117 -14.47 -3.86 -5.38
N LYS A 118 -13.28 -3.46 -4.91
CA LYS A 118 -12.59 -2.26 -5.37
C LYS A 118 -11.99 -2.43 -6.77
N PRO A 119 -12.00 -1.39 -7.61
CA PRO A 119 -11.40 -1.45 -8.94
C PRO A 119 -9.87 -1.63 -8.88
N SER A 120 -9.22 -1.22 -7.79
CA SER A 120 -7.80 -1.46 -7.52
C SER A 120 -7.47 -1.15 -6.05
N HIS A 121 -6.41 -1.75 -5.55
CA HIS A 121 -5.72 -1.40 -4.30
C HIS A 121 -4.41 -0.65 -4.54
N LEU A 122 -4.04 -0.42 -5.81
CA LEU A 122 -2.89 0.39 -6.19
C LEU A 122 -3.38 1.72 -6.77
N PHE A 123 -2.78 2.78 -6.27
CA PHE A 123 -3.06 4.15 -6.67
C PHE A 123 -1.76 4.85 -7.03
N TYR A 124 -1.85 5.92 -7.81
CA TYR A 124 -0.72 6.72 -8.28
C TYR A 124 -0.89 8.20 -7.94
N SER A 125 0.22 8.86 -7.64
CA SER A 125 0.34 10.31 -7.53
C SER A 125 1.67 10.76 -8.11
N ASP A 126 1.68 11.92 -8.77
CA ASP A 126 2.89 12.54 -9.31
C ASP A 126 3.81 13.16 -8.25
N SER A 127 3.31 13.28 -7.01
CA SER A 127 3.96 13.98 -5.92
C SER A 127 3.79 13.22 -4.60
N MET A 128 4.72 13.45 -3.67
CA MET A 128 4.73 12.74 -2.39
C MET A 128 3.40 13.00 -1.66
N PRO A 129 2.66 11.95 -1.27
CA PRO A 129 1.39 12.12 -0.56
C PRO A 129 1.58 12.95 0.71
N SER A 130 0.81 14.04 0.83
CA SER A 130 0.93 14.98 1.94
C SER A 130 0.24 14.47 3.22
N ILE A 131 0.58 15.08 4.36
CA ILE A 131 -0.14 14.83 5.63
C ILE A 131 -1.65 15.11 5.53
N ARG A 132 -2.06 15.99 4.60
CA ARG A 132 -3.48 16.27 4.33
C ARG A 132 -4.19 15.06 3.71
N LEU A 133 -3.53 14.33 2.80
CA LEU A 133 -4.07 13.09 2.24
C LEU A 133 -4.38 12.09 3.36
N MET A 134 -3.47 11.99 4.33
CA MET A 134 -3.67 11.17 5.51
C MET A 134 -4.89 11.64 6.31
N SER A 135 -5.02 12.94 6.59
CA SER A 135 -6.20 13.48 7.27
C SER A 135 -7.51 13.09 6.56
N HIS A 136 -7.57 13.15 5.23
CA HIS A 136 -8.75 12.70 4.49
C HIS A 136 -9.07 11.23 4.73
N ILE A 137 -8.08 10.35 4.66
CA ILE A 137 -8.26 8.91 4.98
C ILE A 137 -8.79 8.74 6.41
N PHE A 138 -8.24 9.46 7.39
CA PHE A 138 -8.67 9.38 8.79
C PHE A 138 -10.07 9.94 9.06
N PHE A 139 -10.45 11.04 8.41
CA PHE A 139 -11.78 11.62 8.57
C PHE A 139 -12.85 10.80 7.84
N SER A 140 -12.56 10.27 6.65
CA SER A 140 -13.50 9.42 5.90
C SER A 140 -13.80 8.09 6.58
N THR A 141 -12.92 7.63 7.48
CA THR A 141 -13.03 6.32 8.14
C THR A 141 -13.72 6.36 9.50
N ASN A 142 -14.08 7.54 10.03
CA ASN A 142 -14.53 7.72 11.43
C ASN A 142 -13.61 7.08 12.49
N VAL A 143 -12.38 6.71 12.10
CA VAL A 143 -11.38 6.01 12.92
C VAL A 143 -10.98 6.82 14.15
N MET A 144 -11.04 8.14 14.05
CA MET A 144 -10.61 9.06 15.12
C MET A 144 -11.45 8.98 16.40
N HIS A 145 -12.62 8.35 16.38
CA HIS A 145 -13.52 8.24 17.54
C HIS A 145 -13.71 6.82 18.07
N ASP A 146 -13.11 5.81 17.41
CA ASP A 146 -13.21 4.43 17.86
C ASP A 146 -12.07 4.10 18.84
N PRO A 147 -12.35 3.88 20.14
CA PRO A 147 -11.32 3.55 21.13
C PRO A 147 -10.67 2.18 20.88
N ALA A 148 -11.21 1.36 19.97
CA ALA A 148 -10.65 0.06 19.58
C ALA A 148 -9.61 0.15 18.44
N ILE A 149 -9.35 1.35 17.91
CA ILE A 149 -8.36 1.56 16.86
C ILE A 149 -7.09 2.16 17.45
N ASP A 150 -5.98 1.44 17.34
CA ASP A 150 -4.69 1.92 17.82
C ASP A 150 -4.25 3.15 17.00
N ARG A 151 -3.35 3.95 17.59
CA ARG A 151 -2.80 5.14 16.93
C ARG A 151 -2.17 4.77 15.58
N LEU A 152 -2.42 5.61 14.58
CA LEU A 152 -1.67 5.59 13.33
C LEU A 152 -0.17 5.61 13.61
N VAL A 153 0.56 4.68 13.00
CA VAL A 153 2.02 4.68 12.97
C VAL A 153 2.48 4.98 11.55
N ILE A 154 3.42 5.92 11.44
CA ILE A 154 4.05 6.31 10.19
C ILE A 154 5.54 5.99 10.31
N ASP A 155 5.97 5.01 9.54
CA ASP A 155 7.38 4.69 9.38
C ASP A 155 7.89 5.38 8.11
N ILE A 156 8.69 6.44 8.26
CA ILE A 156 9.48 6.99 7.15
C ILE A 156 10.75 6.16 7.06
N LEU A 157 11.00 5.56 5.90
CA LEU A 157 12.12 4.66 5.70
C LEU A 157 13.32 5.43 5.09
N PRO A 158 14.56 5.08 5.47
CA PRO A 158 15.73 5.61 4.79
C PRO A 158 15.71 5.18 3.32
N GLY A 159 16.16 6.07 2.41
CA GLY A 159 16.22 5.77 0.99
C GLY A 159 16.96 4.47 0.72
N GLU A 160 16.33 3.57 -0.05
CA GLU A 160 17.01 2.37 -0.54
C GLU A 160 18.05 2.81 -1.58
N PRO A 161 19.24 2.18 -1.65
CA PRO A 161 20.21 2.53 -2.68
C PRO A 161 19.59 2.34 -4.07
N ASP A 162 19.72 3.38 -4.91
CA ASP A 162 19.28 3.33 -6.29
C ASP A 162 19.96 2.20 -7.04
N ARG A 163 19.17 1.51 -7.88
CA ARG A 163 19.72 0.67 -8.93
C ARG A 163 19.06 1.08 -10.23
N ALA A 164 19.90 1.36 -11.22
CA ALA A 164 19.48 1.62 -12.59
C ALA A 164 18.54 0.51 -13.06
N CYS A 165 17.37 0.92 -13.55
CA CYS A 165 16.42 0.08 -14.26
C CYS A 165 17.07 -0.58 -15.47
#